data_AF-A0A355QD22-F1
#
_entry.id   AF-A0A355QD22-F1
#
_cell.length_a   1.000
_cell.length_b   1.000
_cell.length_c   1.000
_cell.angle_alpha   90.00
_cell.angle_beta   90.00
_cell.angle_gamma   90.00
#
_symmetry.space_group_name_H-M   'P 1'
#
loop_
_entity.id
_entity.type
_entity.pdbx_description
1 polymer ?
#
loop_
_entity_poly.entity_id
_entity_poly.type
_entity_poly.pdbx_seq_one_letter_code
_entity_poly.pdbx_strand_id
1 'polypeptide(L)'
;MSLSSQQKAQFLQEGFLKVASELSTELMQSWVGGAFQRLGYDKTPQNLEPIIWMNHHNQAPIKQIAPVAWEAICEIVGGEDRIETKILGIESRHFTRINSLVWSDAFIVNFSLGADQPWRQPQSEGFNWHKDGSYFRHFCDSREQALLLILFWNDVEHQGGGTFIAADSPKHVAQ
;
A
#
# COMPACT_ATOMS: atom_id res chain seq x y z
N MET A 1 -9.98 5.67 16.45
CA MET A 1 -11.36 5.79 15.94
C MET A 1 -11.78 4.42 15.41
N SER A 2 -12.90 3.86 15.88
CA SER A 2 -13.43 2.60 15.34
C SER A 2 -14.12 2.86 13.98
N LEU A 3 -13.97 1.92 13.05
CA LEU A 3 -14.65 1.92 11.76
C LEU A 3 -16.17 1.89 11.97
N SER A 4 -16.88 2.76 11.24
CA SER A 4 -18.34 2.76 11.26
C SER A 4 -18.89 1.45 10.68
N SER A 5 -20.12 1.08 11.06
CA SER A 5 -20.80 -0.08 10.48
C SER A 5 -20.90 0.00 8.95
N GLN A 6 -21.01 1.21 8.41
CA GLN A 6 -21.01 1.44 6.96
C GLN A 6 -19.64 1.15 6.33
N GLN A 7 -18.55 1.60 6.94
CA GLN A 7 -17.19 1.32 6.45
C GLN A 7 -16.87 -0.18 6.50
N LYS A 8 -17.34 -0.89 7.53
CA LYS A 8 -17.20 -2.35 7.63
C LYS A 8 -17.97 -3.06 6.52
N ALA A 9 -19.23 -2.68 6.32
CA ALA A 9 -20.06 -3.24 5.25
C ALA A 9 -19.45 -2.96 3.86
N GLN A 10 -18.94 -1.74 3.65
CA GLN A 10 -18.23 -1.37 2.44
C GLN A 10 -16.99 -2.25 2.23
N PHE A 11 -16.14 -2.43 3.24
CA PHE A 11 -14.95 -3.26 3.12
C PHE A 11 -15.31 -4.71 2.74
N LEU A 12 -16.35 -5.29 3.36
CA LEU A 12 -16.79 -6.65 3.03
C LEU A 12 -17.39 -6.76 1.62
N GLN A 13 -18.08 -5.73 1.15
CA GLN A 13 -18.71 -5.71 -0.16
C GLN A 13 -17.70 -5.40 -1.29
N GLU A 14 -16.83 -4.42 -1.07
CA GLU A 14 -15.95 -3.84 -2.09
C GLU A 14 -14.51 -4.37 -2.02
N GLY A 15 -14.12 -5.00 -0.90
CA GLY A 15 -12.79 -5.57 -0.69
C GLY A 15 -11.72 -4.54 -0.36
N PHE A 16 -12.07 -3.27 -0.21
CA PHE A 16 -11.15 -2.21 0.17
C PHE A 16 -11.84 -1.13 1.00
N LEU A 17 -11.03 -0.34 1.70
CA LEU A 17 -11.47 0.86 2.39
C LEU A 17 -10.41 1.95 2.24
N LYS A 18 -10.84 3.18 1.95
CA LYS A 18 -9.99 4.36 2.05
C LYS A 18 -10.14 4.96 3.44
N VAL A 19 -9.03 5.07 4.17
CA VAL A 19 -8.98 5.70 5.49
C VAL A 19 -7.97 6.84 5.49
N ALA A 20 -8.23 7.88 6.28
CA ALA A 20 -7.20 8.87 6.57
C ALA A 20 -6.15 8.22 7.49
N SER A 21 -4.88 8.29 7.10
CA SER A 21 -3.79 7.71 7.90
C SER A 21 -3.47 8.53 9.15
N GLU A 22 -3.82 9.82 9.15
CA GLU A 22 -3.44 10.81 10.16
C GLU A 22 -1.92 10.90 10.39
N LEU A 23 -1.12 10.51 9.39
CA LEU A 23 0.31 10.77 9.39
C LEU A 23 0.55 12.28 9.45
N SER A 24 1.50 12.71 10.28
CA SER A 24 1.84 14.12 10.36
C SER A 24 2.48 14.60 9.05
N THR A 25 2.15 15.82 8.66
CA THR A 25 2.73 16.47 7.46
C THR A 25 4.25 16.51 7.54
N GLU A 26 4.80 16.76 8.73
CA GLU A 26 6.24 16.83 8.97
C GLU A 26 6.92 15.48 8.73
N LEU A 27 6.30 14.38 9.16
CA LEU A 27 6.83 13.03 8.95
C LEU A 27 6.81 12.68 7.45
N MET A 28 5.69 12.94 6.77
CA MET A 28 5.57 12.69 5.34
C MET A 28 6.61 13.49 4.55
N GLN A 29 6.74 14.80 4.81
CA GLN A 29 7.72 15.66 4.15
C GLN A 29 9.16 15.21 4.43
N SER A 30 9.46 14.82 5.67
CA SER A 30 10.78 14.33 6.07
C SER A 30 11.16 13.05 5.32
N TRP A 31 10.28 12.04 5.30
CA TRP A 31 10.57 10.76 4.66
C TRP A 31 10.61 10.88 3.13
N VAL A 32 9.67 11.63 2.54
CA VAL A 32 9.66 11.91 1.09
C VAL A 32 10.91 12.70 0.69
N GLY A 33 11.28 13.74 1.44
CA GLY A 33 12.50 14.51 1.20
C GLY A 33 13.77 13.65 1.30
N GLY A 34 13.85 12.81 2.33
CA GLY A 34 14.93 11.83 2.48
C GLY A 34 15.00 10.85 1.30
N ALA A 35 13.85 10.39 0.80
CA ALA A 35 13.82 9.53 -0.38
C ALA A 35 14.38 10.23 -1.64
N PHE A 36 14.01 11.47 -1.91
CA PHE A 36 14.59 12.25 -3.01
C PHE A 36 16.11 12.44 -2.87
N GLN A 37 16.59 12.72 -1.65
CA GLN A 37 18.03 12.81 -1.38
C GLN A 37 18.75 11.50 -1.66
N ARG A 38 18.19 10.35 -1.26
CA ARG A 38 18.77 9.02 -1.52
C ARG A 38 18.82 8.68 -3.00
N LEU A 39 17.83 9.14 -3.77
CA LEU A 39 17.82 8.98 -5.22
C LEU A 39 18.80 9.93 -5.92
N GLY A 40 19.33 10.93 -5.20
CA GLY A 40 20.20 11.97 -5.77
C GLY A 40 19.44 12.91 -6.70
N TYR A 41 18.14 13.11 -6.47
CA TYR A 41 17.28 13.91 -7.34
C TYR A 41 17.08 15.32 -6.80
N ASP A 42 17.43 16.31 -7.60
CA ASP A 42 16.90 17.66 -7.50
C ASP A 42 15.55 17.75 -8.23
N LYS A 43 14.71 18.75 -7.89
CA LYS A 43 13.27 18.84 -8.22
C LYS A 43 12.86 18.77 -9.70
N THR A 44 13.78 18.60 -10.65
CA THR A 44 13.49 18.48 -12.09
C THR A 44 14.51 17.59 -12.81
N PRO A 45 14.27 16.28 -12.92
CA PRO A 45 15.14 15.42 -13.72
C PRO A 45 14.43 14.98 -15.01
N GLN A 46 15.07 15.26 -16.15
CA GLN A 46 14.57 14.92 -17.49
C GLN A 46 14.89 13.48 -17.93
N ASN A 47 15.61 12.71 -17.11
CA ASN A 47 16.05 11.33 -17.39
C ASN A 47 15.85 10.44 -16.16
N LEU A 48 14.59 10.23 -15.77
CA LEU A 48 14.24 9.32 -14.68
C LEU A 48 13.83 7.95 -15.22
N GLU A 49 14.27 6.90 -14.53
CA GLU A 49 13.57 5.61 -14.60
C GLU A 49 12.08 5.86 -14.29
N PRO A 50 11.13 5.40 -15.13
CA PRO A 50 9.73 5.79 -14.99
C PRO A 50 9.11 5.42 -13.64
N ILE A 51 9.62 4.36 -13.01
CA ILE A 51 9.22 3.89 -11.69
C ILE A 51 10.43 3.30 -10.95
N ILE A 52 10.53 3.58 -9.65
CA ILE A 52 11.62 3.10 -8.80
C ILE A 52 11.06 2.45 -7.53
N TRP A 53 11.54 1.24 -7.24
CA TRP A 53 11.29 0.53 -6.00
C TRP A 53 12.46 0.74 -5.05
N MET A 54 12.25 1.50 -3.98
CA MET A 54 13.28 1.87 -3.02
C MET A 54 13.32 0.91 -1.84
N ASN A 55 14.51 0.57 -1.35
CA ASN A 55 14.63 -0.04 -0.03
C ASN A 55 14.50 1.02 1.08
N HIS A 56 14.14 0.60 2.29
CA HIS A 56 13.95 1.51 3.42
C HIS A 56 15.28 1.95 4.05
N HIS A 57 15.30 3.16 4.60
CA HIS A 57 16.23 3.62 5.64
C HIS A 57 15.49 3.94 6.94
N ASN A 58 14.25 4.41 6.84
CA ASN A 58 13.41 4.74 7.98
C ASN A 58 12.35 3.66 8.18
N GLN A 59 12.11 3.31 9.45
CA GLN A 59 11.00 2.48 9.86
C GLN A 59 10.45 3.04 11.17
N ALA A 60 9.14 2.98 11.34
CA ALA A 60 8.51 3.39 12.58
C ALA A 60 7.30 2.49 12.90
N PRO A 61 7.05 2.19 14.18
CA PRO A 61 5.85 1.47 14.60
C PRO A 61 4.59 2.21 14.18
N ILE A 62 3.67 1.52 13.51
CA ILE A 62 2.43 2.11 12.97
C ILE A 62 1.62 2.74 14.10
N LYS A 63 1.53 2.06 15.24
CA LYS A 63 0.91 2.54 16.48
C LYS A 63 1.36 3.92 16.92
N GLN A 64 2.61 4.28 16.65
CA GLN A 64 3.20 5.54 17.10
C GLN A 64 2.95 6.67 16.10
N ILE A 65 3.09 6.37 14.80
CA ILE A 65 3.01 7.40 13.75
C ILE A 65 1.62 7.58 13.17
N ALA A 66 0.75 6.58 13.31
CA ALA A 66 -0.60 6.53 12.73
C ALA A 66 -1.54 5.67 13.61
N PRO A 67 -1.80 6.07 14.87
CA PRO A 67 -2.60 5.28 15.81
C PRO A 67 -4.01 5.00 15.30
N VAL A 68 -4.65 5.96 14.61
CA VAL A 68 -6.00 5.76 14.05
C VAL A 68 -6.00 4.74 12.92
N ALA A 69 -4.99 4.77 12.03
CA ALA A 69 -4.84 3.75 11.00
C ALA A 69 -4.57 2.37 11.60
N TRP A 70 -3.77 2.31 12.68
CA TRP A 70 -3.51 1.07 13.40
C TRP A 70 -4.77 0.43 13.97
N GLU A 71 -5.64 1.23 14.60
CA GLU A 71 -6.94 0.75 15.10
C GLU A 71 -7.81 0.21 13.97
N ALA A 72 -7.89 0.90 12.83
CA ALA A 72 -8.63 0.44 11.66
C ALA A 72 -8.09 -0.89 11.10
N ILE A 73 -6.76 -1.05 11.04
CA ILE A 73 -6.11 -2.30 10.64
C ILE A 73 -6.52 -3.43 11.59
N CYS A 74 -6.38 -3.22 12.90
CA CYS A 74 -6.74 -4.22 13.92
C CYS A 74 -8.21 -4.62 13.82
N GLU A 75 -9.10 -3.66 13.57
CA GLU A 75 -10.53 -3.91 13.43
C GLU A 75 -10.87 -4.74 12.18
N ILE A 76 -10.20 -4.48 11.05
CA ILE A 76 -10.38 -5.24 9.81
C ILE A 76 -9.86 -6.68 9.96
N VAL A 77 -8.68 -6.87 10.56
CA VAL A 77 -8.09 -8.22 10.72
C VAL A 77 -8.75 -9.03 11.84
N GLY A 78 -9.57 -8.38 12.68
CA GLY A 78 -10.34 -9.02 13.74
C GLY A 78 -9.64 -9.09 15.10
N GLY A 79 -8.70 -8.20 15.36
CA GLY A 79 -7.96 -8.08 16.62
C GLY A 79 -6.45 -7.93 16.40
N GLU A 80 -5.80 -7.17 17.28
CA GLU A 80 -4.34 -7.02 17.24
C GLU A 80 -3.61 -8.36 17.44
N ASP A 81 -4.16 -9.25 18.25
CA ASP A 81 -3.64 -10.59 18.53
C ASP A 81 -3.56 -11.49 17.28
N ARG A 82 -4.26 -11.12 16.20
CA ARG A 82 -4.23 -11.81 14.90
C ARG A 82 -3.11 -11.31 13.98
N ILE A 83 -2.40 -10.25 14.35
CA ILE A 83 -1.32 -9.71 13.54
C ILE A 83 -0.05 -10.52 13.78
N GLU A 84 0.54 -11.04 12.69
CA GLU A 84 1.81 -11.75 12.75
C GLU A 84 2.92 -10.84 13.30
N THR A 85 3.53 -11.26 14.40
CA THR A 85 4.57 -10.51 15.12
C THR A 85 5.98 -10.92 14.68
N LYS A 86 6.12 -12.05 13.99
CA LYS A 86 7.40 -12.50 13.44
C LYS A 86 7.81 -11.61 12.28
N ILE A 87 9.07 -11.23 12.26
CA ILE A 87 9.70 -10.62 11.10
C ILE A 87 9.99 -11.73 10.10
N LEU A 88 9.34 -11.69 8.94
CA LEU A 88 9.47 -12.70 7.90
C LEU A 88 10.48 -12.26 6.85
N GLY A 89 11.33 -13.18 6.39
CA GLY A 89 12.19 -12.96 5.23
C GLY A 89 11.43 -13.22 3.93
N ILE A 90 11.67 -12.42 2.90
CA ILE A 90 11.13 -12.64 1.56
C ILE A 90 12.21 -12.48 0.50
N GLU A 91 12.07 -13.22 -0.59
CA GLU A 91 12.86 -13.03 -1.81
C GLU A 91 12.20 -11.95 -2.66
N SER A 92 12.69 -10.72 -2.54
CA SER A 92 12.20 -9.59 -3.33
C SER A 92 13.33 -8.63 -3.67
N ARG A 93 13.20 -7.95 -4.82
CA ARG A 93 14.14 -6.91 -5.26
C ARG A 93 13.90 -5.57 -4.57
N HIS A 94 12.77 -5.43 -3.86
CA HIS A 94 12.35 -4.17 -3.25
C HIS A 94 12.80 -4.08 -1.78
N PHE A 95 12.38 -5.05 -0.95
CA PHE A 95 12.79 -5.22 0.43
C PHE A 95 12.82 -6.72 0.78
N THR A 96 13.64 -7.13 1.73
CA THR A 96 13.88 -8.56 2.04
C THR A 96 13.25 -9.03 3.33
N ARG A 97 12.57 -8.14 4.06
CA ARG A 97 11.91 -8.43 5.34
C ARG A 97 10.55 -7.77 5.42
N ILE A 98 9.58 -8.48 5.96
CA ILE A 98 8.24 -7.98 6.30
C ILE A 98 8.11 -7.95 7.81
N ASN A 99 7.63 -6.82 8.32
CA ASN A 99 7.23 -6.67 9.71
C ASN A 99 5.87 -5.95 9.75
N SER A 100 4.83 -6.68 10.17
CA SER A 100 3.44 -6.20 10.18
C SER A 100 3.18 -5.04 11.13
N LEU A 101 4.12 -4.72 12.02
CA LEU A 101 3.96 -3.71 13.07
C LEU A 101 4.56 -2.35 12.69
N VAL A 102 5.28 -2.26 11.57
CA VAL A 102 6.02 -1.05 11.16
C VAL A 102 5.65 -0.63 9.74
N TRP A 103 5.63 0.68 9.52
CA TRP A 103 5.73 1.23 8.18
C TRP A 103 7.14 1.75 7.94
N SER A 104 7.50 1.89 6.67
CA SER A 104 8.83 2.27 6.25
C SER A 104 8.78 3.19 5.04
N ASP A 105 9.92 3.80 4.74
CA ASP A 105 10.13 4.59 3.52
C ASP A 105 10.68 3.76 2.34
N ALA A 106 10.35 2.46 2.30
CA ALA A 106 10.57 1.60 1.14
C ALA A 106 9.55 1.93 0.03
N PHE A 107 9.63 3.14 -0.52
CA PHE A 107 8.63 3.66 -1.46
C PHE A 107 8.66 2.97 -2.81
N ILE A 108 7.49 2.97 -3.46
CA ILE A 108 7.36 2.80 -4.90
C ILE A 108 7.11 4.20 -5.45
N VAL A 109 8.09 4.75 -6.14
CA VAL A 109 8.04 6.11 -6.67
C VAL A 109 7.75 6.04 -8.17
N ASN A 110 6.55 6.46 -8.56
CA ASN A 110 6.19 6.60 -9.97
C ASN A 110 6.51 8.03 -10.43
N PHE A 111 7.41 8.16 -11.40
CA PHE A 111 7.77 9.44 -11.99
C PHE A 111 7.04 9.71 -13.29
N SER A 112 6.91 8.68 -14.13
CA SER A 112 6.37 8.82 -15.49
C SER A 112 5.93 7.50 -16.11
N LEU A 113 5.71 6.44 -15.32
CA LEU A 113 5.34 5.14 -15.87
C LEU A 113 4.04 5.24 -16.69
N GLY A 114 4.16 5.01 -18.00
CA GLY A 114 3.06 5.08 -18.96
C GLY A 114 2.66 6.50 -19.38
N ALA A 115 3.41 7.54 -19.01
CA ALA A 115 3.14 8.92 -19.39
C ALA A 115 3.35 9.21 -20.88
N ASP A 116 4.05 8.32 -21.59
CA ASP A 116 4.26 8.35 -23.04
C ASP A 116 3.07 7.77 -23.84
N GLN A 117 2.06 7.22 -23.15
CA GLN A 117 0.88 6.62 -23.75
C GLN A 117 -0.38 7.43 -23.42
N PRO A 118 -1.43 7.39 -24.27
CA PRO A 118 -2.73 7.96 -23.91
C PRO A 118 -3.27 7.35 -22.63
N TRP A 119 -3.78 8.17 -21.72
CA TRP A 119 -4.41 7.68 -20.50
C TRP A 119 -5.62 6.81 -20.84
N ARG A 120 -5.75 5.68 -20.14
CA ARG A 120 -6.85 4.72 -20.32
C ARG A 120 -7.63 4.60 -19.01
N GLN A 121 -8.95 4.77 -19.10
CA GLN A 121 -9.86 4.40 -18.01
C GLN A 121 -9.77 2.89 -17.73
N PRO A 122 -9.95 2.45 -16.46
CA PRO A 122 -9.94 1.03 -16.12
C PRO A 122 -11.00 0.28 -16.91
N GLN A 123 -10.63 -0.86 -17.50
CA GLN A 123 -11.53 -1.74 -18.25
C GLN A 123 -11.13 -3.20 -18.03
N SER A 124 -12.01 -4.14 -18.38
CA SER A 124 -11.80 -5.58 -18.14
C SER A 124 -10.59 -6.14 -18.88
N GLU A 125 -10.32 -5.65 -20.10
CA GLU A 125 -9.26 -6.15 -20.97
C GLU A 125 -8.07 -5.17 -21.10
N GLY A 126 -6.88 -5.72 -21.31
CA GLY A 126 -5.67 -4.93 -21.56
C GLY A 126 -5.12 -4.20 -20.33
N PHE A 127 -5.52 -4.62 -19.13
CA PHE A 127 -4.93 -4.27 -17.84
C PHE A 127 -4.41 -5.53 -17.15
N ASN A 128 -3.31 -5.38 -16.40
CA ASN A 128 -2.73 -6.47 -15.62
C ASN A 128 -3.46 -6.63 -14.26
N TRP A 129 -4.75 -6.98 -14.33
CA TRP A 129 -5.54 -7.26 -13.13
C TRP A 129 -4.97 -8.47 -12.40
N HIS A 130 -4.77 -8.32 -11.10
CA HIS A 130 -4.32 -9.40 -10.23
C HIS A 130 -4.92 -9.23 -8.84
N LYS A 131 -4.87 -10.31 -8.07
CA LYS A 131 -5.12 -10.33 -6.63
C LYS A 131 -3.80 -10.66 -5.94
N ASP A 132 -3.37 -9.83 -5.00
CA ASP A 132 -2.19 -10.15 -4.21
C ASP A 132 -2.42 -11.41 -3.34
N GLY A 133 -1.38 -12.21 -3.20
CA GLY A 133 -1.46 -13.55 -2.59
C GLY A 133 -1.98 -14.65 -3.51
N SER A 134 -2.41 -14.36 -4.75
CA SER A 134 -2.86 -15.39 -5.70
C SER A 134 -1.80 -16.44 -6.10
N TYR A 135 -0.53 -16.19 -5.76
CA TYR A 135 0.61 -17.07 -6.02
C TYR A 135 0.84 -18.13 -4.93
N PHE A 136 0.04 -18.15 -3.85
CA PHE A 136 0.03 -19.24 -2.88
C PHE A 136 -1.40 -19.70 -2.55
N ARG A 137 -1.53 -20.90 -1.96
CA ARG A 137 -2.82 -21.45 -1.55
C ARG A 137 -3.20 -20.90 -0.18
N HIS A 138 -4.39 -20.33 -0.08
CA HIS A 138 -4.93 -19.82 1.18
C HIS A 138 -5.66 -20.92 1.96
N PHE A 139 -5.47 -20.93 3.27
CA PHE A 139 -6.26 -21.66 4.25
C PHE A 139 -6.86 -20.67 5.26
N CYS A 140 -7.87 -21.08 6.03
CA CYS A 140 -8.49 -20.20 7.04
C CYS A 140 -7.50 -19.72 8.12
N ASP A 141 -6.41 -20.45 8.31
CA ASP A 141 -5.30 -20.18 9.22
C ASP A 141 -4.00 -19.78 8.50
N SER A 142 -4.08 -19.46 7.20
CA SER A 142 -2.94 -18.95 6.44
C SER A 142 -2.39 -17.67 7.06
N ARG A 143 -1.07 -17.63 7.21
CA ARG A 143 -0.33 -16.46 7.72
C ARG A 143 0.18 -15.55 6.61
N GLU A 144 0.12 -16.00 5.35
CA GLU A 144 0.90 -15.43 4.26
C GLU A 144 0.46 -14.02 3.89
N GLN A 145 -0.84 -13.76 3.74
CA GLN A 145 -1.36 -12.42 3.49
C GLN A 145 -2.86 -12.34 3.81
N ALA A 146 -3.20 -11.46 4.77
CA ALA A 146 -4.58 -11.18 5.16
C ALA A 146 -5.09 -9.82 4.64
N LEU A 147 -4.22 -8.80 4.65
CA LEU A 147 -4.56 -7.42 4.27
C LEU A 147 -3.36 -6.78 3.56
N LEU A 148 -3.61 -6.11 2.45
CA LEU A 148 -2.64 -5.25 1.78
C LEU A 148 -2.92 -3.79 2.16
N LEU A 149 -1.87 -3.04 2.48
CA LEU A 149 -1.95 -1.61 2.75
C LEU A 149 -1.25 -0.85 1.65
N ILE A 150 -1.97 0.10 1.03
CA ILE A 150 -1.40 1.06 0.07
C ILE A 150 -1.37 2.42 0.75
N LEU A 151 -0.17 2.92 0.98
CA LEU A 151 0.05 4.22 1.62
C LEU A 151 0.38 5.27 0.57
N PHE A 152 -0.42 6.34 0.56
CA PHE A 152 -0.14 7.53 -0.23
C PHE A 152 0.66 8.50 0.63
N TRP A 153 1.92 8.74 0.23
CA TRP A 153 2.84 9.68 0.87
C TRP A 153 2.79 11.08 0.26
N ASN A 154 2.08 11.21 -0.86
CA ASN A 154 1.71 12.44 -1.54
C ASN A 154 0.33 12.26 -2.17
N ASP A 155 -0.33 13.36 -2.53
CA ASP A 155 -1.57 13.31 -3.29
C ASP A 155 -1.35 12.65 -4.66
N VAL A 156 -2.34 11.87 -5.08
CA VAL A 156 -2.36 11.25 -6.41
C VAL A 156 -3.49 11.86 -7.21
N GLU A 157 -3.11 12.70 -8.17
CA GLU A 157 -4.06 13.36 -9.06
C GLU A 157 -4.68 12.39 -10.05
N HIS A 158 -5.77 12.82 -10.69
CA HIS A 158 -6.35 12.09 -11.81
C HIS A 158 -5.28 11.88 -12.89
N GLN A 159 -5.16 10.66 -13.40
CA GLN A 159 -4.13 10.24 -14.37
C GLN A 159 -2.68 10.22 -13.82
N GLY A 160 -2.48 10.50 -12.53
CA GLY A 160 -1.16 10.45 -11.86
C GLY A 160 -0.67 9.04 -11.49
N GLY A 161 -1.21 7.98 -12.11
CA GLY A 161 -0.77 6.60 -11.89
C GLY A 161 -1.26 5.94 -10.60
N GLY A 162 -2.43 6.34 -10.07
CA GLY A 162 -3.05 5.71 -8.91
C GLY A 162 -3.52 4.26 -9.15
N THR A 163 -3.61 3.48 -8.08
CA THR A 163 -4.09 2.09 -8.13
C THR A 163 -5.57 2.02 -8.48
N PHE A 164 -5.92 1.27 -9.51
CA PHE A 164 -7.31 0.91 -9.79
C PHE A 164 -7.73 -0.32 -8.99
N ILE A 165 -8.97 -0.30 -8.50
CA ILE A 165 -9.57 -1.39 -7.73
C ILE A 165 -10.87 -1.81 -8.44
N ALA A 166 -11.03 -3.11 -8.67
CA ALA A 166 -12.29 -3.69 -9.14
C ALA A 166 -13.17 -4.00 -7.92
N ALA A 167 -13.98 -3.02 -7.50
CA ALA A 167 -14.77 -3.09 -6.25
C ALA A 167 -15.85 -4.19 -6.27
N ASP A 168 -16.26 -4.69 -7.43
CA ASP A 168 -17.21 -5.80 -7.56
C ASP A 168 -16.54 -7.18 -7.60
N SER A 169 -15.20 -7.24 -7.54
CA SER A 169 -14.43 -8.48 -7.63
C SER A 169 -14.49 -9.42 -6.41
N PRO A 170 -14.66 -8.97 -5.14
CA PRO A 170 -14.50 -9.87 -3.98
C PRO A 170 -15.37 -11.14 -4.05
N LYS A 171 -16.65 -11.00 -4.42
CA LYS A 171 -17.60 -12.12 -4.62
C LYS A 171 -17.17 -13.13 -5.69
N HIS A 172 -16.24 -12.77 -6.56
CA HIS A 172 -15.74 -13.60 -7.65
C HIS A 172 -14.38 -14.24 -7.34
N VAL A 173 -13.58 -13.63 -6.46
CA VAL A 173 -12.17 -14.03 -6.22
C VAL A 173 -11.88 -14.55 -4.80
N ALA A 174 -12.80 -14.35 -3.85
CA ALA A 174 -12.77 -14.90 -2.50
C ALA A 174 -13.86 -15.98 -2.39
N GLN A 175 -13.54 -17.20 -2.82
CA GLN A 175 -14.36 -18.41 -2.67
C GLN A 175 -13.73 -19.36 -1.67
#